data_AF-A0A1R1J3D4-F1
#
_entry.id   AF-A0A1R1J3D4-F1
#
_cell.length_a   1.000
_cell.length_b   1.000
_cell.length_c   1.000
_cell.angle_alpha   90.00
_cell.angle_beta   90.00
_cell.angle_gamma   90.00
#
_symmetry.space_group_name_H-M   'P 1'
#
loop_
_entity.id
_entity.type
_entity.pdbx_description
1 polymer ?
#
loop_
_entity_poly.entity_id
_entity_poly.type
_entity_poly.pdbx_seq_one_letter_code
_entity_poly.pdbx_strand_id
1 'polypeptide(L)'
;MDEQVSDEVVQSTINRAILRARGGDGDIVDQVQRAFRSLQSLRRTDRPEDINLAAAEHYMYARFLAGATGDPLVKATPTLYGAKKRVYFALGIQDRMATSANPVLAPNRAVEHWGLKGAKDGLRDYSAVNDGQPANRFGASLGSLREEALRYKRG
;
A
#
# COMPACT_ATOMS: atom_id res chain seq x y z
N MET A 1 2.06 -22.60 -13.22
CA MET A 1 1.17 -21.78 -14.06
C MET A 1 1.33 -20.38 -13.51
N ASP A 2 2.13 -19.52 -14.16
CA ASP A 2 2.37 -18.17 -13.65
C ASP A 2 1.08 -17.37 -13.81
N GLU A 3 0.35 -17.21 -12.70
CA GLU A 3 -0.91 -16.48 -12.67
C GLU A 3 -0.63 -15.03 -13.10
N GLN A 4 -1.09 -14.65 -14.29
CA GLN A 4 -0.89 -13.31 -14.82
C GLN A 4 -1.84 -12.33 -14.15
N VAL A 5 -1.31 -11.17 -13.76
CA VAL A 5 -2.10 -10.04 -13.27
C VAL A 5 -2.92 -9.47 -14.44
N SER A 6 -4.24 -9.41 -14.28
CA SER A 6 -5.16 -8.77 -15.20
C SER A 6 -5.39 -7.32 -14.80
N ASP A 7 -4.89 -6.39 -15.62
CA ASP A 7 -5.01 -4.95 -15.37
C ASP A 7 -6.48 -4.50 -15.23
N GLU A 8 -7.40 -5.09 -15.99
CA GLU A 8 -8.82 -4.80 -15.92
C GLU A 8 -9.42 -5.20 -14.56
N VAL A 9 -9.08 -6.40 -14.07
CA VAL A 9 -9.55 -6.89 -12.77
C VAL A 9 -8.97 -6.05 -11.64
N VAL A 10 -7.67 -5.70 -11.72
CA VAL A 10 -7.01 -4.84 -10.73
C VAL A 10 -7.66 -3.46 -10.70
N GLN A 11 -7.83 -2.82 -11.85
CA GLN A 11 -8.44 -1.49 -11.94
C GLN A 11 -9.89 -1.49 -11.44
N SER A 12 -10.69 -2.52 -11.79
CA SER A 12 -12.06 -2.67 -11.31
C SER A 12 -12.12 -2.85 -9.78
N THR A 13 -11.22 -3.67 -9.23
CA THR A 13 -11.09 -3.90 -7.78
C THR A 13 -10.73 -2.61 -7.05
N ILE A 14 -9.76 -1.85 -7.57
CA ILE A 14 -9.35 -0.53 -7.07
C ILE A 14 -10.54 0.45 -7.07
N ASN A 15 -11.25 0.57 -8.20
CA ASN A 15 -12.36 1.50 -8.34
C ASN A 15 -13.49 1.18 -7.35
N ARG A 16 -13.80 -0.12 -7.19
CA ARG A 16 -14.81 -0.58 -6.24
C ARG A 16 -14.40 -0.29 -4.79
N ALA A 17 -13.14 -0.49 -4.44
CA ALA A 17 -12.63 -0.20 -3.10
C ALA A 17 -12.71 1.30 -2.76
N ILE A 18 -12.31 2.18 -3.70
CA ILE A 18 -12.44 3.63 -3.54
C ILE A 18 -13.89 4.04 -3.42
N LEU A 19 -14.77 3.54 -4.30
CA LEU A 19 -16.19 3.88 -4.28
C LEU A 19 -16.83 3.59 -2.91
N ARG A 20 -16.50 2.44 -2.31
CA ARG A 20 -16.95 2.07 -0.96
C ARG A 20 -16.36 2.95 0.14
N ALA A 21 -15.15 3.46 -0.05
CA ALA A 21 -14.44 4.29 0.92
C ALA A 21 -14.86 5.77 0.94
N ARG A 22 -15.63 6.22 -0.07
CA ARG A 22 -16.11 7.61 -0.23
C ARG A 22 -17.22 8.02 0.73
N GLY A 23 -17.87 7.08 1.40
CA GLY A 23 -19.08 7.33 2.20
C GLY A 23 -18.88 8.01 3.57
N GLY A 24 -17.78 8.72 3.82
CA GLY A 24 -17.53 9.34 5.12
C GLY A 24 -16.60 10.55 5.05
N ASP A 25 -16.57 11.32 6.14
CA ASP A 25 -15.71 12.48 6.30
C ASP A 25 -14.23 12.11 6.10
N GLY A 26 -13.46 13.01 5.49
CA GLY A 26 -12.04 12.83 5.20
C GLY A 26 -11.66 13.13 3.76
N ASP A 27 -10.39 13.45 3.56
CA ASP A 27 -9.84 13.79 2.26
C ASP A 27 -9.59 12.53 1.38
N ILE A 28 -8.97 12.73 0.21
CA ILE A 28 -8.65 11.61 -0.69
C ILE A 28 -7.66 10.62 -0.07
N VAL A 29 -6.74 11.07 0.79
CA VAL A 29 -5.76 10.21 1.48
C VAL A 29 -6.47 9.32 2.50
N ASP A 30 -7.43 9.87 3.25
CA ASP A 30 -8.28 9.09 4.17
C ASP A 30 -9.09 8.01 3.42
N GLN A 31 -9.66 8.38 2.26
CA GLN A 31 -10.40 7.43 1.42
C GLN A 31 -9.50 6.31 0.89
N VAL A 32 -8.29 6.65 0.43
CA VAL A 32 -7.30 5.66 -0.03
C VAL A 32 -6.86 4.75 1.11
N GLN A 33 -6.67 5.29 2.32
CA GLN A 33 -6.37 4.49 3.51
C GLN A 33 -7.49 3.49 3.81
N ARG A 34 -8.75 3.93 3.82
CA ARG A 34 -9.93 3.05 4.03
C ARG A 34 -10.02 1.96 2.95
N ALA A 35 -9.81 2.31 1.68
CA ALA A 35 -9.79 1.37 0.58
C ALA A 35 -8.67 0.31 0.74
N PHE A 36 -7.45 0.74 1.09
CA PHE A 36 -6.33 -0.15 1.40
C PHE A 36 -6.71 -1.16 2.50
N ARG A 37 -7.30 -0.70 3.61
CA ARG A 37 -7.70 -1.58 4.72
C ARG A 37 -8.72 -2.63 4.30
N SER A 38 -9.69 -2.24 3.48
CA SER A 38 -10.69 -3.18 2.98
C SER A 38 -10.06 -4.28 2.13
N LEU A 39 -9.15 -3.92 1.20
CA LEU A 39 -8.43 -4.89 0.36
C LEU A 39 -7.50 -5.79 1.18
N GLN A 40 -6.77 -5.22 2.15
CA GLN A 40 -5.91 -5.98 3.05
C GLN A 40 -6.69 -6.99 3.88
N SER A 41 -7.87 -6.60 4.40
CA SER A 41 -8.74 -7.53 5.13
C SER A 41 -9.16 -8.67 4.21
N LEU A 42 -9.72 -8.36 3.04
CA LEU A 42 -10.20 -9.33 2.05
C LEU A 42 -9.11 -10.33 1.65
N ARG A 43 -7.88 -9.85 1.43
CA ARG A 43 -6.76 -10.72 1.06
C ARG A 43 -6.38 -11.66 2.20
N ARG A 44 -6.43 -11.20 3.45
CA ARG A 44 -6.10 -12.04 4.62
C ARG A 44 -7.15 -13.09 4.92
N THR A 45 -8.42 -12.75 4.78
CA THR A 45 -9.53 -13.61 5.22
C THR A 45 -10.02 -14.55 4.16
N ASP A 46 -10.11 -14.08 2.91
CA ASP A 46 -10.88 -14.79 1.87
C ASP A 46 -10.02 -15.27 0.71
N ARG A 47 -9.03 -14.47 0.28
CA ARG A 47 -8.29 -14.73 -0.97
C ARG A 47 -6.79 -14.40 -0.85
N PRO A 48 -6.03 -15.15 -0.04
CA PRO A 48 -4.61 -14.87 0.20
C PRO A 48 -3.73 -15.03 -1.04
N GLU A 49 -4.11 -15.91 -1.96
CA GLU A 49 -3.35 -16.25 -3.17
C GLU A 49 -3.75 -15.45 -4.41
N ASP A 50 -4.84 -14.65 -4.36
CA ASP A 50 -5.33 -13.89 -5.51
C ASP A 50 -4.34 -12.78 -5.91
N ILE A 51 -3.64 -12.99 -7.02
CA ILE A 51 -2.57 -12.10 -7.48
C ILE A 51 -3.09 -10.72 -7.95
N ASN A 52 -4.34 -10.65 -8.43
CA ASN A 52 -4.97 -9.39 -8.80
C ASN A 52 -5.32 -8.59 -7.56
N LEU A 53 -5.82 -9.26 -6.52
CA LEU A 53 -6.07 -8.63 -5.23
C LEU A 53 -4.77 -8.15 -4.57
N ALA A 54 -3.69 -8.91 -4.69
CA ALA A 54 -2.36 -8.50 -4.24
C ALA A 54 -1.86 -7.22 -4.96
N ALA A 55 -2.02 -7.15 -6.29
CA ALA A 55 -1.68 -5.96 -7.07
C ALA A 55 -2.52 -4.73 -6.66
N ALA A 56 -3.83 -4.92 -6.45
CA ALA A 56 -4.73 -3.85 -6.00
C ALA A 56 -4.37 -3.36 -4.58
N GLU A 57 -4.06 -4.27 -3.65
CA GLU A 57 -3.60 -3.91 -2.29
C GLU A 57 -2.28 -3.13 -2.35
N HIS A 58 -1.31 -3.59 -3.15
CA HIS A 58 -0.02 -2.92 -3.29
C HIS A 58 -0.14 -1.51 -3.89
N TYR A 59 -1.00 -1.34 -4.91
CA TYR A 59 -1.35 -0.02 -5.45
C TYR A 59 -1.88 0.89 -4.34
N MET A 60 -2.87 0.43 -3.56
CA MET A 60 -3.50 1.24 -2.52
C MET A 60 -2.55 1.58 -1.38
N TYR A 61 -1.70 0.63 -0.98
CA TYR A 61 -0.71 0.87 0.07
C TYR A 61 0.31 1.93 -0.34
N ALA A 62 0.87 1.82 -1.55
CA ALA A 62 1.82 2.79 -2.07
C ALA A 62 1.18 4.18 -2.27
N ARG A 63 -0.07 4.22 -2.73
CA ARG A 63 -0.85 5.45 -2.87
C ARG A 63 -1.11 6.12 -1.53
N PHE A 64 -1.55 5.35 -0.52
CA PHE A 64 -1.73 5.85 0.84
C PHE A 64 -0.42 6.40 1.41
N LEU A 65 0.66 5.63 1.34
CA LEU A 65 1.93 6.03 1.95
C LEU A 65 2.50 7.30 1.29
N ALA A 66 2.50 7.36 -0.04
CA ALA A 66 2.93 8.56 -0.77
C ALA A 66 2.00 9.76 -0.53
N GLY A 67 0.68 9.52 -0.46
CA GLY A 67 -0.34 10.56 -0.22
C GLY A 67 -0.29 11.13 1.20
N ALA A 68 -0.04 10.31 2.21
CA ALA A 68 0.06 10.76 3.60
C ALA A 68 1.38 11.47 3.89
N THR A 69 2.46 11.07 3.21
CA THR A 69 3.81 11.51 3.59
C THR A 69 4.39 12.56 2.64
N GLY A 70 3.93 12.60 1.38
CA GLY A 70 4.57 13.40 0.34
C GLY A 70 6.00 12.94 0.04
N ASP A 71 6.37 11.70 0.40
CA ASP A 71 7.72 11.18 0.24
C ASP A 71 7.91 10.53 -1.14
N PRO A 72 8.70 11.14 -2.04
CA PRO A 72 8.91 10.59 -3.37
C PRO A 72 9.71 9.28 -3.36
N LEU A 73 10.40 8.94 -2.26
CA LEU A 73 11.13 7.67 -2.11
C LEU A 73 10.19 6.46 -2.08
N VAL A 74 8.88 6.67 -1.89
CA VAL A 74 7.87 5.60 -2.00
C VAL A 74 7.81 5.01 -3.42
N LYS A 75 8.24 5.76 -4.45
CA LYS A 75 8.42 5.24 -5.82
C LYS A 75 9.55 4.22 -5.95
N ALA A 76 10.52 4.22 -5.03
CA ALA A 76 11.60 3.26 -5.01
C ALA A 76 11.15 2.00 -4.26
N THR A 77 10.41 1.14 -4.98
CA THR A 77 9.87 -0.14 -4.49
C THR A 77 10.89 -1.03 -3.74
N PRO A 78 12.19 -1.11 -4.13
CA PRO A 78 13.19 -1.86 -3.36
C PRO A 78 13.54 -1.21 -2.01
N THR A 79 13.58 0.12 -1.97
CA THR A 79 13.93 0.89 -0.78
C THR A 79 12.79 0.85 0.24
N LEU A 80 11.54 0.83 -0.21
CA LEU A 80 10.37 0.70 0.66
C LEU A 80 10.30 -0.69 1.32
N TYR A 81 10.58 -1.75 0.56
CA TYR A 81 10.62 -3.11 1.11
C TYR A 81 11.79 -3.29 2.09
N GLY A 82 12.96 -2.73 1.78
CA GLY A 82 14.11 -2.69 2.70
C GLY A 82 13.85 -1.85 3.95
N ALA A 83 13.21 -0.69 3.82
CA ALA A 83 12.86 0.20 4.94
C ALA A 83 11.80 -0.43 5.84
N LYS A 84 10.76 -1.05 5.26
CA LYS A 84 9.75 -1.81 6.00
C LYS A 84 10.39 -2.97 6.76
N LYS A 85 11.26 -3.75 6.11
CA LYS A 85 12.06 -4.80 6.79
C LYS A 85 12.86 -4.26 7.96
N ARG A 86 13.59 -3.15 7.77
CA ARG A 86 14.42 -2.52 8.83
C ARG A 86 13.58 -2.02 10.01
N VAL A 87 12.43 -1.40 9.75
CA VAL A 87 11.53 -0.91 10.81
C VAL A 87 10.91 -2.07 11.59
N TYR A 88 10.43 -3.13 10.91
CA TYR A 88 9.86 -4.29 11.58
C TYR A 88 10.91 -5.11 12.35
N PHE A 89 12.13 -5.20 11.82
CA PHE A 89 13.28 -5.79 12.51
C PHE A 89 13.67 -4.98 13.76
N ALA A 90 13.80 -3.65 13.63
CA ALA A 90 14.13 -2.76 14.76
C ALA A 90 13.07 -2.75 15.88
N LEU A 91 11.82 -3.08 15.54
CA LEU A 91 10.71 -3.18 16.50
C LEU A 91 10.52 -4.61 17.06
N GLY A 92 11.34 -5.59 16.64
CA GLY A 92 11.26 -6.97 17.10
C GLY A 92 9.98 -7.70 16.68
N ILE A 93 9.33 -7.27 15.58
CA ILE A 93 8.08 -7.84 15.07
C ILE A 93 8.23 -8.45 13.68
N GLN A 94 9.46 -8.83 13.33
CA GLN A 94 9.79 -9.46 12.05
C GLN A 94 8.92 -10.69 11.73
N ASP A 95 8.53 -11.46 12.75
CA ASP A 95 7.67 -12.65 12.58
C ASP A 95 6.23 -12.30 12.18
N ARG A 96 5.82 -11.03 12.35
CA ARG A 96 4.54 -10.51 11.84
C ARG A 96 4.64 -9.95 10.42
N MET A 97 5.84 -9.86 9.84
CA MET A 97 6.00 -9.72 8.39
C MET A 97 5.79 -11.04 7.65
N ALA A 98 6.03 -12.16 8.33
CA ALA A 98 5.61 -13.45 7.81
C ALA A 98 4.09 -13.50 7.92
N THR A 99 3.40 -13.43 6.78
CA THR A 99 2.08 -14.06 6.68
C THR A 99 2.29 -15.53 6.98
N SER A 100 2.05 -15.93 8.23
CA SER A 100 2.03 -17.33 8.63
C SER A 100 1.08 -18.10 7.69
N ALA A 101 1.58 -19.25 7.21
CA ALA A 101 0.90 -20.26 6.40
C ALA A 101 0.57 -19.98 4.91
N ASN A 102 0.90 -18.82 4.32
CA ASN A 102 0.70 -18.59 2.88
C ASN A 102 2.00 -18.21 2.16
N PRO A 103 2.29 -18.77 0.97
CA PRO A 103 3.55 -18.55 0.28
C PRO A 103 3.76 -17.07 -0.02
N VAL A 104 4.97 -16.57 0.24
CA VAL A 104 5.44 -15.30 -0.30
C VAL A 104 5.39 -15.44 -1.82
N LEU A 105 4.38 -14.84 -2.45
CA LEU A 105 4.26 -14.85 -3.91
C LEU A 105 5.59 -14.34 -4.49
N ALA A 106 6.13 -15.08 -5.46
CA ALA A 106 7.37 -14.74 -6.12
C ALA A 106 7.31 -13.28 -6.64
N PRO A 107 8.45 -12.56 -6.70
CA PRO A 107 8.49 -11.21 -7.23
C PRO A 107 7.77 -11.12 -8.58
N ASN A 108 6.62 -10.45 -8.61
CA ASN A 108 5.81 -10.31 -9.80
C ASN A 108 5.91 -8.86 -10.30
N ARG A 109 6.53 -8.69 -11.46
CA ARG A 109 6.76 -7.37 -12.09
C ARG A 109 5.47 -6.58 -12.31
N ALA A 110 4.35 -7.26 -12.55
CA ALA A 110 3.06 -6.58 -12.73
C ALA A 110 2.51 -6.04 -11.40
N VAL A 111 2.69 -6.77 -10.30
CA VAL A 111 2.36 -6.27 -8.94
C VAL A 111 3.22 -5.06 -8.58
N GLU A 112 4.52 -5.09 -8.91
CA GLU A 112 5.43 -3.95 -8.70
C GLU A 112 5.03 -2.73 -9.54
N HIS A 113 4.60 -2.95 -10.79
CA HIS A 113 4.09 -1.90 -11.67
C HIS A 113 2.89 -1.17 -11.06
N TRP A 114 1.92 -1.92 -10.52
CA TRP A 114 0.77 -1.35 -9.82
C TRP A 114 1.18 -0.60 -8.54
N GLY A 115 2.15 -1.10 -7.77
CA GLY A 115 2.72 -0.37 -6.64
C GLY A 115 3.34 0.98 -7.04
N LEU A 116 4.13 1.01 -8.12
CA LEU A 116 4.72 2.25 -8.64
C LEU A 116 3.65 3.24 -9.14
N LYS A 117 2.63 2.73 -9.83
CA LYS A 117 1.48 3.54 -10.26
C LYS A 117 0.77 4.15 -9.05
N GLY A 118 0.53 3.35 -8.01
CA GLY A 118 -0.04 3.80 -6.74
C GLY A 118 0.77 4.91 -6.09
N ALA A 119 2.09 4.75 -5.97
CA ALA A 119 2.97 5.79 -5.43
C ALA A 119 2.88 7.11 -6.21
N LYS A 120 2.85 7.05 -7.54
CA LYS A 120 2.71 8.26 -8.40
C LYS A 120 1.37 8.97 -8.15
N ASP A 121 0.29 8.23 -8.07
CA ASP A 121 -1.03 8.78 -7.79
C ASP A 121 -1.10 9.34 -6.36
N GLY A 122 -0.46 8.68 -5.39
CA GLY A 122 -0.41 9.14 -4.01
C GLY A 122 0.32 10.47 -3.86
N LEU A 123 1.43 10.71 -4.56
CA LEU A 123 2.07 12.02 -4.53
C LEU A 123 1.19 13.14 -5.11
N ARG A 124 0.32 12.81 -6.07
CA ARG A 124 -0.68 13.75 -6.59
C ARG A 124 -1.75 14.02 -5.54
N ASP A 125 -2.21 12.99 -4.83
CA ASP A 125 -3.15 13.13 -3.70
C ASP A 125 -2.55 14.02 -2.61
N TYR A 126 -1.27 13.84 -2.24
CA TYR A 126 -0.57 14.70 -1.29
C TYR A 126 -0.63 16.16 -1.72
N SER A 127 -0.24 16.45 -2.97
CA SER A 127 -0.29 17.83 -3.47
C SER A 127 -1.72 18.37 -3.50
N ALA A 128 -2.73 17.55 -3.83
CA ALA A 128 -4.12 17.99 -3.85
C ALA A 128 -4.66 18.38 -2.47
N VAL A 129 -4.27 17.67 -1.41
CA VAL A 129 -4.72 17.95 -0.03
C VAL A 129 -3.85 18.97 0.70
N ASN A 130 -2.68 19.31 0.16
CA ASN A 130 -1.75 20.30 0.72
C ASN A 130 -1.63 21.54 -0.19
N ASP A 131 -2.74 22.02 -0.76
CA ASP A 131 -2.80 23.27 -1.55
C ASP A 131 -1.74 23.38 -2.67
N GLY A 132 -1.45 22.27 -3.34
CA GLY A 132 -0.49 22.19 -4.44
C GLY A 132 0.97 22.09 -4.01
N GLN A 133 1.27 21.96 -2.72
CA GLN A 133 2.65 21.80 -2.26
C GLN A 133 3.33 20.58 -2.89
N PRO A 134 4.61 20.70 -3.30
CA PRO A 134 5.33 19.61 -3.92
C PRO A 134 5.58 18.46 -2.93
N ALA A 135 5.39 17.24 -3.39
CA ALA A 135 5.69 16.03 -2.62
C ALA A 135 7.20 15.73 -2.63
N ASN A 136 7.95 16.48 -1.81
CA ASN A 136 9.41 16.41 -1.68
C ASN A 136 9.87 16.09 -0.25
N ARG A 137 9.03 15.44 0.56
CA ARG A 137 9.34 15.11 1.96
C ARG A 137 10.12 13.80 2.07
N PHE A 138 11.36 13.83 1.57
CA PHE A 138 12.24 12.66 1.59
C PHE A 138 12.40 12.08 3.01
N GLY A 139 12.09 10.79 3.16
CA GLY A 139 12.22 10.06 4.43
C GLY A 139 11.03 10.19 5.39
N ALA A 140 10.02 11.00 5.07
CA ALA A 140 8.81 11.14 5.89
C ALA A 140 8.01 9.83 5.99
N SER A 141 8.17 8.93 4.99
CA SER A 141 7.52 7.62 5.01
C SER A 141 7.98 6.70 6.15
N LEU A 142 9.15 6.93 6.75
CA LEU A 142 9.64 6.12 7.88
C LEU A 142 8.76 6.21 9.12
N GLY A 143 8.18 7.39 9.39
CA GLY A 143 7.25 7.61 10.50
C GLY A 143 5.97 6.80 10.33
N SER A 144 5.32 6.93 9.17
CA SER A 144 4.11 6.17 8.84
C SER A 144 4.35 4.66 8.76
N LEU A 145 5.52 4.22 8.29
CA LEU A 145 5.92 2.81 8.34
C LEU A 145 6.04 2.30 9.78
N ARG A 146 6.59 3.11 10.69
CA ARG A 146 6.71 2.77 12.12
C ARG A 146 5.35 2.71 12.80
N GLU A 147 4.46 3.66 12.54
CA GLU A 147 3.10 3.65 13.06
C GLU A 147 2.31 2.43 12.57
N GLU A 148 2.44 2.12 11.28
CA GLU A 148 1.85 0.93 10.69
C GLU A 148 2.37 -0.32 11.42
N ALA A 149 3.69 -0.46 11.57
CA ALA A 149 4.34 -1.54 12.30
C ALA A 149 3.87 -1.66 13.77
N LEU A 150 3.70 -0.53 14.47
CA LEU A 150 3.18 -0.53 15.85
C LEU A 150 1.72 -0.96 15.92
N ARG A 151 0.90 -0.58 14.94
CA ARG A 151 -0.49 -1.07 14.83
C ARG A 151 -0.51 -2.58 14.62
N TYR A 152 0.40 -3.11 13.80
CA TYR A 152 0.60 -4.55 13.65
C TYR A 152 0.99 -5.26 14.94
N LYS A 153 1.66 -4.60 15.89
CA LYS A 153 2.03 -5.20 17.19
C LYS A 153 0.85 -5.28 18.16
N ARG A 154 -0.10 -4.34 18.06
CA ARG A 154 -1.25 -4.24 18.99
C ARG A 154 -2.46 -5.07 18.57
N GLY A 155 -2.53 -5.50 17.30
CA GLY A 155 -3.54 -6.42 16.77
C GLY A 155 -3.16 -7.86 17.02
#